data_AF-A0A7W6E836-F1
#
_entry.id   AF-A0A7W6E836-F1
#
_cell.length_a   1.000
_cell.length_b   1.000
_cell.length_c   1.000
_cell.angle_alpha   90.00
_cell.angle_beta   90.00
_cell.angle_gamma   90.00
#
_symmetry.space_group_name_H-M   'P 1'
#
loop_
_entity.id
_entity.type
_entity.pdbx_description
1 polymer ?
#
loop_
_entity_poly.entity_id
_entity_poly.type
_entity_poly.pdbx_seq_one_letter_code
_entity_poly.pdbx_strand_id
1 'polypeptide(L)' 'MPPTPPQKRITLKSVVSCRNEQIKLYREARNGKLKIEDASRLVHILMLVAKSFEATDLQERIEALESMTQ' A
#
# COMPACT_ATOMS: atom_id res chain seq x y z
N MET A 1 -30.49 -11.29 3.67
CA MET A 1 -29.44 -10.31 4.01
C MET A 1 -29.37 -9.28 2.89
N PRO A 2 -29.30 -7.98 3.17
CA PRO A 2 -29.07 -6.98 2.11
C PRO A 2 -27.72 -7.25 1.43
N PRO A 3 -27.59 -6.98 0.11
CA PRO A 3 -26.34 -7.19 -0.61
C PRO A 3 -25.24 -6.27 -0.06
N THR A 4 -24.09 -6.84 0.28
CA THR A 4 -22.91 -6.06 0.69
C THR A 4 -22.52 -5.10 -0.44
N PRO A 5 -22.33 -3.80 -0.16
CA PRO A 5 -21.90 -2.84 -1.16
C PRO A 5 -20.62 -3.32 -1.87
N PRO A 6 -20.49 -3.14 -3.19
CA PRO A 6 -19.30 -3.57 -3.92
C PRO A 6 -18.07 -2.85 -3.35
N GLN A 7 -17.12 -3.63 -2.86
CA GLN A 7 -15.84 -3.08 -2.41
C GLN A 7 -15.10 -2.50 -3.62
N LYS A 8 -14.78 -1.21 -3.58
CA LYS A 8 -13.90 -0.60 -4.58
C LYS A 8 -12.57 -1.35 -4.56
N ARG A 9 -12.15 -1.89 -5.71
CA ARG A 9 -10.83 -2.50 -5.85
C ARG A 9 -9.76 -1.45 -5.59
N ILE A 10 -8.98 -1.66 -4.53
CA ILE A 10 -7.80 -0.87 -4.25
C ILE A 10 -6.67 -1.40 -5.14
N THR A 11 -6.08 -0.52 -5.93
CA THR A 11 -4.98 -0.88 -6.83
C THR A 11 -3.66 -0.53 -6.15
N LEU A 12 -2.94 -1.55 -5.67
CA LEU A 12 -1.62 -1.42 -5.06
C LEU A 12 -0.58 -1.92 -6.06
N LYS A 13 0.10 -1.00 -6.74
CA LYS A 13 1.06 -1.29 -7.83
C LYS A 13 2.50 -0.86 -7.51
N SER A 14 2.70 -0.14 -6.42
CA SER A 14 4.01 0.40 -6.02
C SER A 14 3.99 0.86 -4.57
N VAL A 15 5.18 1.08 -4.00
CA VAL A 15 5.35 1.71 -2.68
C VAL A 15 4.58 3.03 -2.57
N VAL A 16 4.57 3.84 -3.63
CA VAL A 16 3.85 5.13 -3.68
C VAL A 16 2.33 4.93 -3.58
N SER A 17 1.78 3.92 -4.26
CA SER A 17 0.35 3.61 -4.17
C SER A 17 -0.06 3.15 -2.77
N CYS A 18 0.78 2.34 -2.11
CA CYS A 18 0.57 1.93 -0.72
C CYS A 18 0.59 3.14 0.23
N ARG A 19 1.56 4.05 0.06
CA ARG A 19 1.66 5.29 0.84
C ARG A 19 0.40 6.16 0.71
N ASN A 20 -0.13 6.30 -0.50
CA ASN A 20 -1.33 7.11 -0.73
C ASN A 20 -2.55 6.55 0.01
N GLU A 21 -2.75 5.23 0.01
CA GLU A 21 -3.82 4.60 0.78
C GLU A 21 -3.58 4.70 2.30
N GLN A 22 -2.33 4.60 2.78
CA GLN A 22 -2.02 4.85 4.20
C GLN A 22 -2.43 6.27 4.64
N ILE A 23 -2.11 7.29 3.82
CA ILE A 23 -2.50 8.68 4.09
C ILE A 23 -4.03 8.83 4.11
N LYS A 24 -4.74 8.17 3.20
CA LYS A 24 -6.20 8.18 3.15
C LYS A 24 -6.81 7.57 4.41
N LEU A 25 -6.34 6.40 4.84
CA LEU A 25 -6.78 5.76 6.08
C LEU A 25 -6.53 6.64 7.31
N TYR A 26 -5.36 7.28 7.39
CA TYR A 26 -5.06 8.25 8.44
C TYR A 26 -6.06 9.41 8.47
N ARG A 27 -6.39 9.98 7.29
CA ARG A 27 -7.37 11.07 7.18
C ARG A 27 -8.78 10.62 7.57
N GLU A 28 -9.20 9.42 7.17
CA GLU A 28 -10.51 8.88 7.54
C GLU A 28 -10.61 8.61 9.04
N ALA A 29 -9.57 8.06 9.64
CA ALA A 29 -9.49 7.84 11.08
C ALA A 29 -9.52 9.16 11.86
N ARG A 30 -8.72 10.15 11.42
CA ARG A 30 -8.65 11.47 12.06
C ARG A 30 -9.99 12.23 12.00
N ASN A 31 -10.77 12.01 10.95
CA ASN A 31 -12.09 12.61 10.78
C ASN A 31 -13.22 11.78 11.40
N GLY A 32 -12.90 10.71 12.16
CA GLY A 32 -13.89 9.86 12.83
C GLY A 32 -14.73 8.97 11.91
N LYS A 33 -14.37 8.88 10.61
CA LYS A 33 -15.07 8.01 9.65
C LYS A 33 -14.67 6.53 9.78
N LEU A 34 -13.51 6.29 10.39
CA LEU A 34 -12.93 4.97 10.63
C LEU A 34 -12.38 4.93 12.06
N LYS A 35 -12.47 3.79 12.75
CA LYS A 35 -11.81 3.65 14.06
C LYS A 35 -10.30 3.68 13.88
N ILE A 36 -9.60 4.36 14.78
CA ILE A 36 -8.13 4.46 14.74
C ILE A 36 -7.48 3.07 14.77
N GLU A 37 -8.03 2.13 15.54
CA GLU A 37 -7.54 0.76 15.61
C GLU A 37 -7.66 0.02 14.27
N ASP A 38 -8.80 0.14 13.60
CA ASP A 38 -9.04 -0.47 12.29
C ASP A 38 -8.10 0.14 11.24
N ALA A 39 -7.93 1.46 11.28
CA ALA A 39 -6.99 2.17 10.41
C ALA A 39 -5.54 1.72 10.64
N SER A 40 -5.13 1.56 11.89
CA SER A 40 -3.79 1.12 12.26
C SER A 40 -3.49 -0.29 11.72
N ARG A 41 -4.44 -1.23 11.87
CA ARG A 41 -4.30 -2.59 11.30
C ARG A 41 -4.18 -2.56 9.77
N LEU A 42 -5.00 -1.75 9.10
CA LEU A 42 -4.92 -1.61 7.63
C LEU A 42 -3.60 -0.97 7.17
N VAL A 43 -3.12 0.07 7.87
CA VAL A 43 -1.83 0.69 7.60
C VAL A 43 -0.70 -0.32 7.76
N HIS A 44 -0.74 -1.16 8.80
CA HIS A 44 0.25 -2.22 9.00
C HIS A 44 0.29 -3.20 7.83
N ILE A 45 -0.88 -3.65 7.34
CA ILE A 45 -0.96 -4.52 6.15
C ILE A 45 -0.35 -3.81 4.94
N LEU A 46 -0.67 -2.53 4.71
CA LEU A 46 -0.10 -1.74 3.60
C LEU A 46 1.43 -1.57 3.72
N MET A 47 1.98 -1.50 4.93
CA MET A 47 3.44 -1.46 5.14
C MET A 47 4.10 -2.78 4.73
N LEU A 48 3.49 -3.93 5.07
CA LEU A 48 4.02 -5.24 4.66
C LEU A 48 4.01 -5.39 3.13
N VAL A 49 2.94 -4.92 2.48
CA VAL A 49 2.84 -4.89 1.00
C VAL A 49 3.84 -3.92 0.38
N ALA A 50 4.06 -2.74 0.98
CA ALA A 50 5.09 -1.81 0.52
C ALA A 50 6.49 -2.45 0.59
N LYS A 51 6.79 -3.16 1.67
CA LYS A 51 8.07 -3.86 1.85
C LYS A 51 8.32 -4.94 0.79
N SER A 52 7.28 -5.63 0.30
CA SER A 52 7.46 -6.58 -0.80
C SER A 52 7.86 -5.91 -2.11
N PHE A 53 7.39 -4.68 -2.37
CA PHE A 53 7.82 -3.92 -3.55
C PHE A 53 9.26 -3.42 -3.42
N GLU A 54 9.68 -2.95 -2.24
CA GLU A 54 11.03 -2.44 -2.03
C GLU A 54 12.11 -3.49 -2.37
N ALA A 55 11.89 -4.76 -2.02
CA ALA A 55 12.80 -5.84 -2.37
C ALA A 55 12.89 -6.07 -3.88
N THR A 56 11.76 -6.02 -4.58
CA THR A 56 11.70 -6.22 -6.04
C THR A 56 12.24 -5.02 -6.81
N ASP A 57 11.83 -3.80 -6.45
CA ASP A 57 12.29 -2.57 -7.09
C ASP A 57 13.81 -2.39 -6.97
N LEU A 58 14.41 -2.77 -5.83
CA LEU A 58 15.86 -2.73 -5.65
C LEU A 58 16.56 -3.77 -6.53
N GLN A 59 16.03 -4.98 -6.60
CA GLN A 59 16.56 -6.05 -7.45
C GLN A 59 16.54 -5.63 -8.93
N GLU A 60 15.39 -5.13 -9.42
CA GLU A 60 15.25 -4.66 -10.82
C GLU A 60 16.23 -3.53 -11.14
N ARG A 61 16.45 -2.60 -10.20
CA ARG A 61 17.41 -1.50 -10.39
C ARG A 61 18.85 -1.97 -10.40
N ILE A 62 19.20 -2.99 -9.61
CA ILE A 62 20.54 -3.59 -9.62
C ILE A 62 20.77 -4.31 -10.95
N GLU A 63 19.84 -5.16 -11.38
CA GLU A 63 19.92 -5.87 -12.66
C GLU A 63 20.06 -4.90 -13.84
N ALA A 64 19.32 -3.78 -13.82
CA ALA A 64 19.45 -2.74 -14.84
C ALA A 64 20.86 -2.12 -14.85
N LEU A 65 21.44 -1.83 -13.69
CA LEU A 65 22.80 -1.28 -13.60
C LEU A 65 23.88 -2.28 -14.02
N GLU A 66 23.74 -3.55 -13.63
CA GLU A 66 24.64 -4.63 -14.04
C GLU A 66 24.60 -4.83 -15.56
N SER A 67 23.42 -4.77 -16.17
CA SER A 67 23.26 -4.89 -17.63
C SER A 67 23.90 -3.75 -18.44
N MET A 68 24.12 -2.58 -17.82
CA MET A 68 24.77 -1.44 -18.48
C MET A 68 26.29 -1.51 -18.43
N THR A 69 26.85 -2.33 -17.55
CA THR A 69 28.29 -2.38 -17.26
C THR A 69 28.98 -3.60 -17.90
N GLN A 70 28.21 -4.50 -18.52
CA GLN A 70 28.67 -5.72 -19.18
C GLN A 70 28.45 -5.67 -20.69
#